data_AF-C5K690-F1
#
_entry.id   AF-C5K690-F1
#
_cell.length_a   1.000
_cell.length_b   1.000
_cell.length_c   1.000
_cell.angle_alpha   90.00
_cell.angle_beta   90.00
_cell.angle_gamma   90.00
#
_symmetry.space_group_name_H-M   'P 1'
#
loop_
_entity.id
_entity.type
_entity.pdbx_description
1 polymer ?
#
loop_
_entity_poly.entity_id
_entity_poly.type
_entity_poly.pdbx_seq_one_letter_code
_entity_poly.pdbx_strand_id
1 'polypeptide(L)'
;MSKSLGNVIDPLEVMSGIGLPELLEKLKHGNLPEREIKKAMKGQEKDFPDGIPECGSDALRFGLLAYTGQARSINLDINRVVSYRYFCNKLWNVMKFALPNFGESFKSRGLPLDAKLEWEDKWVLSRLSDAAGAANKGMKEFNF
;
A
#
# COMPACT_ATOMS: atom_id res chain seq x y z
N MET A 1 1.43 12.18 14.10
CA MET A 1 2.55 11.59 14.86
C MET A 1 3.24 12.66 15.68
N SER A 2 3.69 12.36 16.90
CA SER A 2 4.33 13.31 17.81
C SER A 2 5.64 12.75 18.36
N LYS A 3 6.75 13.46 18.11
CA LYS A 3 8.08 13.12 18.64
C LYS A 3 8.11 13.11 20.17
N SER A 4 7.31 13.97 20.82
CA SER A 4 7.26 14.06 22.28
C SER A 4 6.47 12.94 22.96
N LEU A 5 5.69 12.15 22.19
CA LEU A 5 4.86 11.06 22.71
C LEU A 5 5.35 9.67 22.32
N GLY A 6 6.39 9.57 21.50
CA GLY A 6 7.00 8.28 21.12
C GLY A 6 6.15 7.46 20.16
N ASN A 7 5.16 8.08 19.50
CA ASN A 7 4.29 7.45 18.51
C ASN A 7 4.68 7.81 17.06
N VAL A 8 5.97 8.05 16.84
CA VAL A 8 6.50 8.25 15.49
C VAL A 8 6.75 6.88 14.88
N ILE A 9 6.18 6.65 13.71
CA ILE A 9 6.47 5.48 12.89
C ILE A 9 7.41 5.93 11.78
N ASP A 10 8.55 5.25 11.63
CA ASP A 10 9.46 5.50 10.53
C ASP A 10 8.93 4.82 9.25
N PRO A 11 8.72 5.55 8.14
CA PRO A 11 8.35 4.95 6.87
C PRO A 11 9.29 3.82 6.42
N LEU A 12 10.58 3.89 6.75
CA LEU A 12 11.55 2.85 6.41
C LEU A 12 11.26 1.55 7.16
N GLU A 13 10.86 1.63 8.43
CA GLU A 13 10.48 0.48 9.25
C GLU A 13 9.21 -0.19 8.70
N VAL A 14 8.27 0.58 8.17
CA VAL A 14 7.09 0.03 7.49
C VAL A 14 7.50 -0.66 6.20
N MET A 15 8.45 -0.09 5.46
CA MET A 15 8.91 -0.65 4.19
C MET A 15 9.72 -1.93 4.37
N SER A 16 10.72 -1.95 5.26
CA SER A 16 11.63 -3.08 5.48
C SER A 16 11.19 -4.05 6.58
N GLY A 17 10.21 -3.65 7.39
CA GLY A 17 9.88 -4.33 8.63
C GLY A 17 10.85 -3.99 9.76
N ILE A 18 10.40 -4.22 10.99
CA ILE A 18 11.20 -4.11 12.23
C ILE A 18 10.57 -5.00 13.30
N GLY A 19 11.39 -5.73 14.05
CA GLY A 19 10.90 -6.54 15.17
C GLY A 19 10.54 -5.67 16.38
N LEU A 20 9.71 -6.21 17.26
CA LEU A 20 9.35 -5.54 18.51
C LEU A 20 10.58 -5.16 19.36
N PRO A 21 11.61 -6.04 19.55
CA PRO A 21 12.78 -5.67 20.35
C PRO A 21 13.52 -4.44 19.82
N GLU A 22 13.75 -4.37 18.50
CA GLU A 22 14.44 -3.23 17.89
C GLU A 22 13.59 -1.94 17.97
N LEU A 23 12.27 -2.08 17.82
CA LEU A 23 11.33 -0.97 17.94
C LEU A 23 11.36 -0.36 19.36
N LEU A 24 11.38 -1.20 20.39
CA LEU A 24 11.46 -0.80 21.80
C LEU A 24 12.83 -0.22 22.17
N GLU A 25 13.93 -0.77 21.64
CA GLU A 25 15.28 -0.22 21.86
C GLU A 25 15.42 1.19 21.27
N LYS A 26 14.86 1.45 20.09
CA LYS A 26 14.84 2.79 19.49
C LYS A 26 14.16 3.84 20.37
N LEU A 27 13.10 3.47 21.09
CA LEU A 27 12.45 4.38 22.04
C LEU A 27 13.39 4.82 23.17
N LYS A 28 14.31 3.95 23.61
CA LYS A 28 15.27 4.25 24.69
C LYS A 28 16.36 5.22 24.25
N HIS A 29 16.71 5.22 22.96
CA HIS A 29 17.69 6.14 22.38
C HIS A 29 17.08 7.48 21.93
N GLY A 30 15.75 7.62 22.01
CA GLY A 30 15.05 8.86 21.67
C GLY A 30 15.18 9.94 22.73
N ASN A 31 14.90 11.18 22.35
CA ASN A 31 14.83 12.32 23.28
C ASN A 31 13.45 12.37 23.97
N LEU A 32 13.12 11.33 24.74
CA LEU A 32 11.85 11.21 25.47
C LEU A 32 12.07 11.16 26.99
N PRO A 33 11.18 11.78 27.80
CA PRO A 33 11.17 11.57 29.25
C PRO A 33 10.88 10.10 29.59
N GLU A 34 11.48 9.57 30.65
CA GLU A 34 11.30 8.18 31.08
C GLU A 34 9.83 7.76 31.25
N ARG A 35 8.97 8.69 31.69
CA ARG A 35 7.54 8.45 31.85
C ARG A 35 6.85 8.15 30.52
N GLU A 36 7.20 8.91 29.48
CA GLU A 36 6.62 8.75 28.15
C GLU A 36 7.23 7.54 27.44
N ILE A 37 8.50 7.19 27.69
CA ILE A 37 9.11 5.95 27.19
C ILE A 37 8.29 4.73 27.65
N LYS A 38 8.03 4.60 28.96
CA LYS A 38 7.24 3.46 29.50
C LYS A 38 5.83 3.38 28.89
N LYS A 39 5.21 4.52 28.59
CA LYS A 39 3.89 4.58 27.97
C LYS A 39 3.94 4.21 26.49
N ALA A 40 4.93 4.72 25.76
CA ALA A 40 5.15 4.42 24.35
C ALA A 40 5.47 2.95 24.13
N MET A 41 6.31 2.35 24.98
CA MET A 41 6.63 0.91 24.94
C MET A 41 5.37 0.05 25.05
N LYS A 42 4.53 0.29 26.07
CA LYS A 42 3.25 -0.43 26.22
C LYS A 42 2.30 -0.22 25.05
N GLY A 43 2.33 0.97 24.44
CA GLY A 43 1.56 1.25 23.23
C GLY A 43 2.04 0.41 22.05
N GLN A 44 3.34 0.41 21.78
CA GLN A 44 3.94 -0.38 20.71
C GLN A 44 3.77 -1.89 20.91
N GLU A 45 3.92 -2.41 22.13
CA GLU A 45 3.65 -3.82 22.43
C GLU A 45 2.20 -4.22 22.15
N LYS A 46 1.26 -3.31 22.38
CA LYS A 46 -0.16 -3.54 22.11
C LYS A 46 -0.48 -3.46 20.62
N ASP A 47 0.05 -2.45 19.94
CA ASP A 47 -0.28 -2.16 18.54
C ASP A 47 0.51 -3.07 17.57
N PHE A 48 1.71 -3.49 17.97
CA PHE A 48 2.68 -4.25 17.18
C PHE A 48 3.32 -5.37 18.02
N PRO A 49 2.55 -6.38 18.48
CA PRO A 49 3.05 -7.42 19.37
C PRO A 49 4.22 -8.23 18.80
N ASP A 50 4.27 -8.38 17.48
CA ASP A 50 5.34 -9.07 16.75
C ASP A 50 6.28 -8.08 16.02
N GLY A 51 6.14 -6.78 16.28
CA GLY A 51 6.77 -5.71 15.49
C GLY A 51 5.95 -5.30 14.27
N ILE A 52 6.55 -4.50 13.40
CA ILE A 52 5.95 -4.06 12.14
C ILE A 52 6.42 -5.02 11.04
N PRO A 53 5.51 -5.76 10.38
CA PRO A 53 5.92 -6.64 9.29
C PRO A 53 6.36 -5.82 8.08
N GLU A 54 7.28 -6.38 7.30
CA GLU A 54 7.72 -5.77 6.03
C GLU A 54 6.53 -5.56 5.10
N CYS A 55 6.20 -4.32 4.76
CA CYS A 55 5.10 -4.01 3.85
C CYS A 55 5.56 -3.75 2.41
N GLY A 56 6.79 -3.32 2.22
CA GLY A 56 7.31 -2.86 0.94
C GLY A 56 6.82 -1.46 0.56
N SER A 57 7.50 -0.87 -0.43
CA SER A 57 7.24 0.52 -0.86
C SER A 57 5.84 0.73 -1.42
N ASP A 58 5.33 -0.24 -2.18
CA ASP A 58 4.07 -0.09 -2.92
C ASP A 58 2.86 -0.12 -1.99
N ALA A 59 2.89 -0.98 -0.96
CA ALA A 59 1.86 -1.01 0.06
C ALA A 59 1.78 0.31 0.83
N LEU A 60 2.94 0.88 1.20
CA LEU A 60 3.00 2.17 1.88
C LEU A 60 2.49 3.30 0.98
N ARG A 61 2.91 3.36 -0.28
CA ARG A 61 2.41 4.36 -1.25
C ARG A 61 0.90 4.24 -1.44
N PHE A 62 0.40 3.03 -1.65
CA PHE A 62 -1.04 2.80 -1.84
C PHE A 62 -1.82 3.18 -0.58
N GLY A 63 -1.27 2.89 0.60
CA GLY A 63 -1.80 3.37 1.87
C GLY A 63 -1.91 4.88 1.91
N LEU A 64 -0.82 5.60 1.67
CA LEU A 64 -0.81 7.07 1.69
C LEU A 64 -1.78 7.68 0.68
N LEU A 65 -1.86 7.11 -0.53
CA LEU A 65 -2.81 7.55 -1.57
C LEU A 65 -4.26 7.42 -1.10
N ALA A 66 -4.61 6.33 -0.43
CA ALA A 66 -5.96 6.12 0.11
C ALA A 66 -6.37 7.15 1.19
N TYR A 67 -5.41 7.87 1.79
CA TYR A 67 -5.66 8.94 2.75
C TYR A 67 -5.58 10.36 2.15
N THR A 68 -5.27 10.51 0.86
CA THR A 68 -5.10 11.84 0.22
C THR A 68 -6.35 12.73 0.26
N GLY A 69 -7.54 12.14 0.37
CA GLY A 69 -8.79 12.88 0.55
C GLY A 69 -9.09 13.36 1.99
N GLN A 70 -8.32 12.93 3.00
CA GLN A 70 -8.63 13.15 4.41
C GLN A 70 -7.76 14.25 5.05
N ALA A 71 -8.12 15.52 4.83
CA ALA A 71 -7.70 16.69 5.61
C ALA A 71 -6.18 16.88 5.84
N ARG A 72 -5.83 17.93 6.60
CA ARG A 72 -4.43 18.34 6.87
C ARG A 72 -3.65 17.34 7.73
N SER A 73 -4.32 16.37 8.35
CA SER A 73 -3.74 15.37 9.24
C SER A 73 -4.29 13.98 8.95
N ILE A 74 -3.41 13.04 8.62
CA ILE A 74 -3.77 11.64 8.39
C ILE A 74 -3.57 10.83 9.68
N ASN A 75 -4.57 10.00 10.02
CA ASN A 75 -4.43 8.95 11.02
C ASN A 75 -4.08 7.64 10.31
N LEU A 76 -2.79 7.46 10.04
CA LEU A 76 -2.28 6.31 9.30
C LEU A 76 -2.32 5.06 10.20
N ASP A 77 -3.13 4.08 9.79
CA ASP A 77 -3.15 2.76 10.41
C ASP A 77 -2.19 1.83 9.67
N ILE A 78 -1.14 1.38 10.36
CA ILE A 78 -0.13 0.48 9.79
C ILE A 78 -0.74 -0.89 9.45
N ASN A 79 -1.72 -1.38 10.21
CA ASN A 79 -2.41 -2.64 9.89
C ASN A 79 -3.15 -2.56 8.54
N ARG A 80 -3.62 -1.36 8.18
CA ARG A 80 -4.20 -1.12 6.86
C ARG A 80 -3.13 -1.16 5.76
N VAL A 81 -1.92 -0.66 6.03
CA VAL A 81 -0.77 -0.78 5.11
C VAL A 81 -0.37 -2.25 4.92
N VAL A 82 -0.39 -3.06 5.98
CA VAL A 82 -0.19 -4.52 5.87
C VAL A 82 -1.24 -5.16 4.95
N SER A 83 -2.50 -4.73 5.06
CA SER A 83 -3.57 -5.22 4.19
C SER A 83 -3.31 -4.86 2.71
N TYR A 84 -2.76 -3.67 2.46
CA TYR A 84 -2.37 -3.23 1.13
C TYR A 84 -1.20 -4.03 0.54
N ARG A 85 -0.29 -4.54 1.37
CA ARG A 85 0.74 -5.49 0.91
C ARG A 85 0.11 -6.72 0.26
N TYR A 86 -0.91 -7.31 0.89
CA TYR A 86 -1.59 -8.49 0.32
C TYR A 86 -2.26 -8.17 -1.02
N PHE A 87 -2.85 -6.98 -1.14
CA PHE A 87 -3.44 -6.52 -2.40
C PHE A 87 -2.38 -6.33 -3.50
N CYS A 88 -1.31 -5.58 -3.23
CA CYS A 88 -0.20 -5.38 -4.17
C CYS A 88 0.44 -6.72 -4.57
N ASN A 89 0.64 -7.63 -3.62
CA ASN A 89 1.18 -8.96 -3.91
C ASN A 89 0.24 -9.78 -4.79
N LYS A 90 -1.08 -9.65 -4.64
CA LYS A 90 -2.05 -10.31 -5.52
C LYS A 90 -1.97 -9.77 -6.94
N LEU A 91 -1.85 -8.46 -7.12
CA LEU A 91 -1.62 -7.85 -8.44
C LEU A 91 -0.30 -8.32 -9.05
N TRP A 92 0.77 -8.34 -8.27
CA TRP A 92 2.07 -8.87 -8.70
C TRP A 92 1.97 -10.31 -9.20
N ASN A 93 1.32 -11.19 -8.44
CA ASN A 93 1.14 -12.59 -8.83
C ASN A 93 0.29 -12.73 -10.10
N VAL A 94 -0.76 -11.92 -10.26
CA VAL A 94 -1.57 -11.89 -11.50
C VAL A 94 -0.72 -11.49 -12.70
N MET A 95 0.08 -10.42 -12.59
CA MET A 95 0.94 -9.96 -13.68
C MET A 95 2.05 -10.96 -13.99
N LYS A 96 2.69 -11.52 -12.96
CA LYS A 96 3.71 -12.56 -13.09
C LYS A 96 3.17 -13.82 -13.79
N PHE A 97 1.92 -14.17 -13.56
CA PHE A 97 1.25 -15.27 -14.25
C PHE A 97 0.84 -14.89 -15.67
N ALA A 98 0.23 -13.73 -15.87
CA ALA A 98 -0.35 -13.34 -17.16
C ALA A 98 0.70 -12.96 -18.22
N LEU A 99 1.72 -12.18 -17.86
CA LEU A 99 2.68 -11.62 -18.83
C LEU A 99 3.41 -12.69 -19.67
N PRO A 100 3.92 -13.80 -19.10
CA PRO A 100 4.59 -14.83 -19.88
C PRO A 100 3.69 -15.50 -20.93
N ASN A 101 2.38 -15.56 -20.71
CA ASN A 101 1.43 -16.19 -21.64
C ASN A 101 1.29 -15.43 -22.97
N PHE A 102 1.68 -14.16 -23.03
CA PHE A 102 1.65 -13.39 -24.26
C PHE A 102 2.84 -13.70 -25.18
N GLY A 103 3.96 -14.19 -24.64
CA GLY A 103 5.22 -14.39 -25.36
C GLY A 103 6.01 -13.09 -25.56
N GLU A 104 7.34 -13.20 -25.68
CA GLU A 104 8.26 -12.04 -25.75
C GLU A 104 8.03 -11.14 -26.98
N SER A 105 7.44 -11.68 -28.04
CA SER A 105 7.18 -10.97 -29.29
C SER A 105 5.76 -10.38 -29.38
N PHE A 106 4.98 -10.44 -28.29
CA PHE A 106 3.63 -9.90 -28.28
C PHE A 106 3.62 -8.40 -28.56
N LYS A 107 2.87 -8.02 -29.59
CA LYS A 107 2.52 -6.63 -29.89
C LYS A 107 1.02 -6.51 -29.95
N SER A 108 0.47 -5.56 -29.20
CA SER A 108 -0.93 -5.21 -29.31
C SER A 108 -1.20 -4.73 -30.75
N ARG A 109 -2.12 -5.40 -31.43
CA ARG A 109 -2.52 -5.06 -32.81
C ARG A 109 -3.79 -4.21 -32.86
N GLY A 110 -4.26 -3.73 -31.71
CA GLY A 110 -5.59 -3.14 -31.57
C GLY A 110 -6.69 -4.19 -31.75
N LEU A 111 -7.93 -3.77 -31.50
CA LEU A 111 -9.10 -4.60 -31.72
C LEU A 111 -9.70 -4.24 -33.10
N PRO A 112 -9.86 -5.21 -34.03
CA PRO A 112 -10.53 -4.96 -35.30
C PRO A 112 -11.97 -4.47 -35.08
N LEU A 113 -12.43 -3.53 -35.92
CA LEU A 113 -13.80 -2.97 -35.86
C LEU A 113 -14.88 -4.03 -36.12
N ASP A 114 -14.53 -5.10 -36.84
CA ASP A 114 -15.38 -6.22 -37.22
C ASP A 114 -15.15 -7.48 -36.37
N ALA A 115 -14.41 -7.36 -35.27
CA ALA A 115 -14.13 -8.48 -34.38
C ALA A 115 -15.43 -9.09 -33.84
N LYS A 116 -15.65 -10.38 -34.11
CA LYS A 116 -16.73 -11.15 -33.48
C LYS A 116 -16.27 -11.53 -32.08
N LEU A 117 -16.82 -10.82 -31.10
CA LEU A 117 -16.50 -11.02 -29.69
C LEU A 117 -17.56 -11.85 -28.98
N GLU A 118 -17.10 -12.80 -28.18
CA GLU A 118 -17.94 -13.53 -27.25
C GLU A 118 -18.41 -12.62 -26.11
N TRP A 119 -19.34 -13.10 -25.30
CA TRP A 119 -19.90 -12.28 -24.23
C TRP A 119 -18.86 -11.97 -23.15
N GLU A 120 -17.96 -12.91 -22.87
CA GLU A 120 -16.85 -12.75 -21.92
C GLU A 120 -15.90 -11.64 -22.36
N ASP A 121 -15.53 -11.63 -23.65
CA ASP A 121 -14.64 -10.62 -24.22
C ASP A 121 -15.25 -9.22 -24.11
N LYS A 122 -16.54 -9.09 -24.44
CA LYS A 122 -17.28 -7.84 -24.31
C LYS A 122 -17.33 -7.37 -22.87
N TRP A 123 -17.56 -8.29 -21.93
CA TRP A 123 -17.58 -7.96 -20.51
C TRP A 123 -16.20 -7.48 -20.02
N VAL A 124 -15.11 -8.19 -20.37
CA VAL A 124 -13.74 -7.78 -20.02
C VAL A 124 -13.42 -6.39 -20.59
N LEU A 125 -13.75 -6.15 -21.86
CA LEU A 125 -13.53 -4.85 -22.51
C LEU A 125 -14.34 -3.73 -21.86
N SER A 126 -15.58 -4.01 -21.45
CA SER A 126 -16.40 -3.05 -20.70
C SER A 126 -15.74 -2.70 -19.36
N ARG A 127 -15.29 -3.69 -18.59
CA ARG A 127 -14.59 -3.45 -17.31
C ARG A 127 -13.29 -2.69 -17.50
N LEU A 128 -12.53 -2.98 -18.56
CA LEU A 128 -11.33 -2.24 -18.92
C LEU A 128 -11.64 -0.79 -19.27
N SER A 129 -12.69 -0.55 -20.07
CA SER A 129 -13.13 0.79 -20.45
C SER A 129 -13.54 1.62 -19.23
N ASP A 130 -14.34 1.04 -18.33
CA ASP A 130 -14.74 1.66 -17.07
C ASP A 130 -13.52 2.04 -16.22
N ALA A 131 -12.57 1.09 -16.06
CA ALA A 131 -11.37 1.30 -15.28
C ALA A 131 -10.46 2.38 -15.88
N ALA A 132 -10.28 2.39 -17.20
CA ALA A 132 -9.52 3.41 -17.90
C ALA A 132 -10.19 4.79 -17.78
N GLY A 133 -11.52 4.86 -17.89
CA GLY A 133 -12.30 6.07 -17.67
C GLY A 133 -12.13 6.62 -16.26
N ALA A 134 -12.27 5.76 -15.24
CA ALA A 134 -12.07 6.12 -13.85
C ALA A 134 -10.65 6.62 -13.56
N ALA A 135 -9.63 5.92 -14.06
CA ALA A 135 -8.23 6.31 -13.91
C ALA A 135 -7.95 7.67 -14.56
N ASN A 136 -8.40 7.87 -15.80
CA ASN A 136 -8.23 9.15 -16.51
C ASN A 136 -8.93 10.30 -15.78
N LYS A 137 -10.13 10.05 -15.23
CA LYS A 137 -10.85 11.06 -14.44
C LYS A 137 -10.09 11.39 -13.15
N GLY A 138 -9.67 10.39 -12.40
CA GLY A 138 -8.91 10.58 -11.16
C GLY A 138 -7.61 11.37 -11.38
N MET A 139 -6.87 11.04 -12.44
CA MET A 139 -5.66 11.79 -12.82
C MET A 139 -5.94 13.26 -13.15
N LYS A 140 -7.04 13.56 -13.85
CA LYS A 140 -7.43 14.95 -14.18
C LYS A 140 -7.85 15.75 -12.95
N GLU A 141 -8.50 15.09 -12.00
CA GLU A 141 -9.04 15.72 -10.79
C GLU A 141 -8.02 15.72 -9.62
N PHE A 142 -6.82 15.16 -9.81
CA PHE A 142 -5.84 14.89 -8.75
C PHE A 142 -6.44 14.08 -7.58
N ASN A 143 -7.36 13.17 -7.91
CA ASN A 143 -8.05 12.28 -6.99
C ASN A 143 -7.56 10.84 -7.25
N PHE A 144 -6.56 10.41 -6.48
CA PHE A 144 -5.78 9.19 -6.69
C PHE A 144 -6.34 7.99 -5.91
#